data_AF-A0A3R7YDK7-F1
#
_entry.id   AF-A0A3R7YDK7-F1
#
_cell.length_a   1.000
_cell.length_b   1.000
_cell.length_c   1.000
_cell.angle_alpha   90.00
_cell.angle_beta   90.00
_cell.angle_gamma   90.00
#
_symmetry.space_group_name_H-M   'P 1'
#
loop_
_entity.id
_entity.type
_entity.pdbx_description
1 polymer ?
#
loop_
_entity_poly.entity_id
_entity_poly.type
_entity_poly.pdbx_seq_one_letter_code
_entity_poly.pdbx_strand_id
1 'polypeptide(L)'
;MSLSSALNGVRVLLEAYEGYERARFLETDLAVREEVRRRTVMLQDHLTRFEDRAREEGHREAASEAKRSKATLIAISEDVQFAISGGPSSSHGNIGRLPRGARKKLVNHDLRSLKMLVTATQAANDLLEAQCAPEVEAKALKRACAGVHDKIGRARNHLRERGMFIDGLMKR
;
A
#
# COMPACT_ATOMS: atom_id res chain seq x y z
N MET A 1 6.95 14.10 -4.50
CA MET A 1 6.09 13.47 -5.52
C MET A 1 4.66 13.91 -5.29
N SER A 2 3.98 14.42 -6.32
CA SER A 2 2.58 14.82 -6.25
C SER A 2 1.65 13.60 -6.25
N LEU A 3 0.53 13.66 -5.52
CA LEU A 3 -0.57 12.68 -5.57
C LEU A 3 -1.03 12.40 -7.01
N SER A 4 -0.96 13.42 -7.88
CA SER A 4 -1.26 13.33 -9.31
C SER A 4 -0.32 12.37 -10.03
N SER A 5 0.99 12.41 -9.76
CA SER A 5 1.96 11.46 -10.32
C SER A 5 1.67 10.02 -9.88
N ALA A 6 1.19 9.86 -8.66
CA ALA A 6 0.87 8.58 -8.05
C ALA A 6 -0.42 7.97 -8.63
N LEU A 7 -1.42 8.79 -8.95
CA LEU A 7 -2.65 8.39 -9.66
C LEU A 7 -2.39 8.16 -11.16
N ASN A 8 -1.51 8.94 -11.78
CA ASN A 8 -1.08 8.75 -13.16
C ASN A 8 -0.29 7.45 -13.32
N GLY A 9 0.55 7.06 -12.36
CA GLY A 9 1.20 5.75 -12.38
C GLY A 9 0.20 4.59 -12.35
N VAL A 10 -0.82 4.67 -11.49
CA VAL A 10 -1.93 3.70 -11.46
C VAL A 10 -2.67 3.65 -12.80
N ARG A 11 -2.89 4.81 -13.43
CA ARG A 11 -3.58 4.95 -14.71
C ARG A 11 -2.76 4.39 -15.89
N VAL A 12 -1.46 4.65 -15.92
CA VAL A 12 -0.54 4.09 -16.91
C VAL A 12 -0.49 2.57 -16.80
N LEU A 13 -0.51 2.02 -15.57
CA LEU A 13 -0.61 0.57 -15.35
C LEU A 13 -1.94 -0.01 -15.86
N LEU A 14 -3.05 0.73 -15.73
CA LEU A 14 -4.35 0.34 -16.29
C LEU A 14 -4.35 0.33 -17.82
N GLU A 15 -3.81 1.37 -18.46
CA GLU A 15 -3.74 1.50 -19.92
C GLU A 15 -2.79 0.46 -20.54
N ALA A 16 -1.64 0.19 -19.89
CA ALA A 16 -0.75 -0.90 -20.27
C ALA A 16 -1.43 -2.28 -20.18
N TYR A 17 -2.39 -2.42 -19.25
CA TYR A 17 -3.12 -3.66 -19.02
C TYR A 17 -4.20 -3.96 -20.08
N GLU A 18 -4.88 -2.94 -20.61
CA GLU A 18 -5.90 -3.14 -21.66
C GLU A 18 -5.32 -3.75 -22.94
N GLY A 19 -4.01 -3.58 -23.15
CA GLY A 19 -3.33 -3.95 -24.38
C GLY A 19 -2.89 -5.40 -24.57
N TYR A 20 -2.61 -6.25 -23.56
CA TYR A 20 -1.54 -7.24 -23.83
C TYR A 20 -1.54 -8.68 -23.26
N GLU A 21 -0.71 -9.45 -23.99
CA GLU A 21 -0.29 -10.85 -23.89
C GLU A 21 0.50 -11.21 -22.62
N ARG A 22 0.82 -12.52 -22.47
CA ARG A 22 1.38 -13.16 -21.26
C ARG A 22 2.65 -12.51 -20.69
N ALA A 23 3.56 -12.01 -21.53
CA ALA A 23 4.83 -11.42 -21.07
C ALA A 23 4.63 -10.11 -20.30
N ARG A 24 3.76 -9.22 -20.80
CA ARG A 24 3.47 -7.93 -20.13
C ARG A 24 2.72 -8.07 -18.81
N PHE A 25 2.04 -9.19 -18.57
CA PHE A 25 1.36 -9.43 -17.30
C PHE A 25 2.35 -9.53 -16.14
N LEU A 26 3.47 -10.26 -16.32
CA LEU A 26 4.48 -10.41 -15.25
C LEU A 26 5.20 -9.09 -14.97
N GLU A 27 5.49 -8.31 -16.01
CA GLU A 27 6.04 -6.96 -15.88
C GLU A 27 5.09 -6.02 -15.13
N THR A 28 3.80 -6.08 -15.45
CA THR A 28 2.76 -5.28 -14.76
C THR A 28 2.63 -5.70 -13.31
N ASP A 29 2.65 -7.00 -13.01
CA ASP A 29 2.63 -7.52 -11.63
C ASP A 29 3.81 -7.00 -10.81
N LEU A 30 5.02 -7.07 -11.38
CA LEU A 30 6.23 -6.56 -10.76
C LEU A 30 6.14 -5.04 -10.52
N ALA A 31 5.70 -4.28 -11.52
CA ALA A 31 5.56 -2.82 -11.41
C ALA A 31 4.56 -2.41 -10.32
N VAL A 32 3.43 -3.12 -10.18
CA VAL A 32 2.46 -2.86 -9.10
C VAL A 32 3.09 -3.12 -7.72
N ARG A 33 3.92 -4.16 -7.58
CA ARG A 33 4.60 -4.45 -6.30
C ARG A 33 5.65 -3.41 -5.94
N GLU A 34 6.45 -2.98 -6.91
CA GLU A 34 7.42 -1.91 -6.68
C GLU A 34 6.72 -0.62 -6.28
N GLU A 35 5.58 -0.30 -6.89
CA GLU A 35 4.77 0.85 -6.53
C GLU A 35 4.15 0.73 -5.13
N VAL A 36 3.70 -0.47 -4.72
CA VAL A 36 3.28 -0.74 -3.34
C VAL A 36 4.45 -0.51 -2.37
N ARG A 37 5.63 -1.07 -2.65
CA ARG A 37 6.83 -0.91 -1.81
C ARG A 37 7.23 0.57 -1.68
N ARG A 38 7.27 1.30 -2.80
CA ARG A 38 7.57 2.74 -2.85
C ARG A 38 6.63 3.54 -1.96
N ARG A 39 5.33 3.25 -1.98
CA ARG A 39 4.35 3.94 -1.12
C ARG A 39 4.49 3.60 0.35
N THR A 40 4.81 2.35 0.65
CA THR A 40 5.07 1.93 2.01
C THR A 40 6.27 2.65 2.60
N VAL A 41 7.32 2.93 1.81
CA VAL A 41 8.44 3.80 2.21
C VAL A 41 7.97 5.24 2.43
N MET A 42 7.23 5.83 1.48
CA MET A 42 6.71 7.20 1.64
C MET A 42 5.87 7.39 2.91
N LEU A 43 5.00 6.41 3.22
CA LEU A 43 4.19 6.42 4.42
C LEU A 43 5.03 6.33 5.70
N GLN A 44 6.11 5.54 5.68
CA GLN A 44 7.05 5.48 6.81
C GLN A 44 7.75 6.82 7.03
N ASP A 45 8.12 7.53 5.96
CA ASP A 45 8.73 8.87 6.06
C ASP A 45 7.75 9.92 6.59
N HIS A 46 6.48 9.85 6.18
CA HIS A 46 5.43 10.74 6.73
C HIS A 46 5.22 10.49 8.22
N LEU A 47 5.07 9.23 8.62
CA LEU A 47 4.86 8.88 10.02
C LEU A 47 6.08 9.11 10.90
N THR A 48 7.30 9.03 10.35
CA THR A 48 8.52 9.38 11.09
C THR A 48 8.56 10.87 11.40
N ARG A 49 8.30 11.72 10.40
CA ARG A 49 8.21 13.18 10.63
C ARG A 49 7.13 13.55 11.64
N PHE A 50 5.97 12.90 11.56
CA PHE A 50 4.90 13.10 12.53
C PHE A 50 5.30 12.66 13.94
N GLU A 51 5.92 11.48 14.06
CA GLU A 51 6.39 10.91 15.33
C GLU A 51 7.41 11.82 16.01
N ASP A 52 8.39 12.33 15.26
CA ASP A 52 9.46 13.18 15.80
C ASP A 52 8.90 14.50 16.35
N ARG A 53 8.05 15.19 15.59
CA ARG A 53 7.35 16.40 16.05
C ARG A 53 6.46 16.13 17.27
N ALA A 54 5.71 15.03 17.23
CA ALA A 54 4.86 14.65 18.36
C ALA A 54 5.69 14.35 19.62
N ARG A 55 6.92 13.86 19.50
CA ARG A 55 7.83 13.68 20.65
C ARG A 55 8.34 15.02 21.17
N GLU A 56 8.77 15.90 20.28
CA GLU A 56 9.26 17.24 20.62
C GLU A 56 8.20 18.06 21.37
N GLU A 57 6.93 17.94 20.97
CA GLU A 57 5.77 18.61 21.59
C GLU A 57 5.20 17.87 22.82
N GLY A 58 5.81 16.74 23.22
CA GLY A 58 5.37 15.95 24.38
C GLY A 58 4.09 15.13 24.16
N HIS A 59 3.59 15.02 22.93
CA HIS A 59 2.42 14.24 22.52
C HIS A 59 2.71 12.72 22.45
N ARG A 60 3.11 12.13 23.58
CA ARG A 60 3.63 10.74 23.68
C ARG A 60 2.70 9.67 23.11
N GLU A 61 1.39 9.80 23.29
CA GLU A 61 0.43 8.82 22.76
C GLU A 61 0.33 8.87 21.23
N ALA A 62 0.39 10.06 20.64
CA ALA A 62 0.37 10.25 19.19
C ALA A 62 1.67 9.70 18.56
N ALA A 63 2.83 9.99 19.17
CA ALA A 63 4.10 9.40 18.76
C ALA A 63 4.09 7.86 18.82
N SER A 64 3.51 7.30 19.89
CA SER A 64 3.39 5.84 20.04
C SER A 64 2.46 5.21 18.99
N GLU A 65 1.39 5.89 18.59
CA GLU A 65 0.50 5.45 17.50
C GLU A 65 1.22 5.46 16.14
N ALA A 66 2.03 6.49 15.89
CA ALA A 66 2.84 6.57 14.67
C ALA A 66 3.86 5.42 14.60
N LYS A 67 4.52 5.10 15.72
CA LYS A 67 5.43 3.95 15.81
C LYS A 67 4.71 2.63 15.49
N ARG A 68 3.51 2.40 16.01
CA ARG A 68 2.69 1.22 15.69
C ARG A 68 2.35 1.16 14.20
N SER A 69 1.93 2.29 13.64
CA SER A 69 1.60 2.41 12.22
C SER A 69 2.80 2.05 11.32
N LYS A 70 4.00 2.48 11.69
CA LYS A 70 5.24 2.12 10.99
C LYS A 70 5.57 0.62 11.07
N ALA A 71 5.34 -0.03 12.21
CA ALA A 71 5.51 -1.48 12.30
C ALA A 71 4.60 -2.23 11.31
N THR A 72 3.36 -1.78 11.12
CA THR A 72 2.45 -2.34 10.11
C THR A 72 2.98 -2.12 8.67
N LEU A 73 3.59 -0.96 8.38
CA LEU A 73 4.20 -0.69 7.07
C LEU A 73 5.44 -1.54 6.79
N ILE A 74 6.30 -1.75 7.79
CA ILE A 74 7.44 -2.68 7.66
C ILE A 74 6.91 -4.06 7.27
N ALA A 75 5.87 -4.52 7.96
CA ALA A 75 5.30 -5.82 7.71
C ALA A 75 4.54 -5.92 6.37
N ILE A 76 3.98 -4.82 5.83
CA ILE A 76 3.53 -4.76 4.42
C ILE A 76 4.70 -4.98 3.46
N SER A 77 5.86 -4.38 3.74
CA SER A 77 7.04 -4.52 2.86
C SER A 77 7.51 -5.97 2.80
N GLU A 78 7.50 -6.67 3.94
CA GLU A 78 7.77 -8.10 4.03
C GLU A 78 6.72 -8.92 3.26
N ASP A 79 5.43 -8.67 3.51
CA ASP A 79 4.31 -9.35 2.82
C ASP A 79 4.46 -9.25 1.29
N VAL A 80 4.89 -8.09 0.76
CA VAL A 80 5.05 -7.85 -0.69
C VAL A 80 6.33 -8.48 -1.25
N GLN A 81 7.43 -8.45 -0.50
CA GLN A 81 8.71 -9.06 -0.89
C GLN A 81 8.59 -10.57 -1.05
N PHE A 82 7.87 -11.25 -0.15
CA PHE A 82 7.73 -12.71 -0.19
C PHE A 82 6.57 -13.20 -1.06
N ALA A 83 5.64 -12.33 -1.44
CA ALA A 83 4.52 -12.71 -2.29
C ALA A 83 4.86 -12.80 -3.80
N ILE A 84 6.13 -12.61 -4.22
CA ILE A 84 6.53 -12.54 -5.65
C ILE A 84 5.98 -13.74 -6.41
N SER A 85 5.23 -13.45 -7.45
CA SER A 85 4.59 -14.44 -8.32
C SER A 85 5.57 -14.86 -9.43
N GLY A 86 5.87 -16.15 -9.55
CA GLY A 86 6.78 -16.67 -10.59
C GLY A 86 8.28 -16.72 -10.22
N GLY A 87 8.67 -16.34 -8.99
CA GLY A 87 10.02 -16.60 -8.48
C GLY A 87 10.23 -18.07 -8.09
N PRO A 88 11.47 -18.54 -7.92
CA PRO A 88 11.78 -19.93 -7.54
C PRO A 88 11.10 -20.38 -6.24
N SER A 89 10.75 -19.44 -5.36
CA SER A 89 10.08 -19.65 -4.08
C SER A 89 8.57 -19.34 -4.09
N SER A 90 7.98 -18.97 -5.22
CA SER A 90 6.55 -18.62 -5.25
C SER A 90 5.67 -19.86 -5.19
N SER A 91 4.67 -19.86 -4.30
CA SER A 91 3.62 -20.89 -4.25
C SER A 91 2.76 -20.93 -5.53
N HIS A 92 2.85 -19.88 -6.38
CA HIS A 92 2.07 -19.72 -7.61
C HIS A 92 2.96 -19.66 -8.87
N GLY A 93 3.92 -20.58 -9.01
CA GLY A 93 4.86 -20.59 -10.15
C GLY A 93 4.21 -20.60 -11.55
N ASN A 94 2.94 -21.02 -11.65
CA ASN A 94 2.16 -21.05 -12.89
C ASN A 94 1.27 -19.82 -13.12
N ILE A 95 1.38 -18.76 -12.33
CA ILE A 95 0.53 -17.56 -12.43
C ILE A 95 0.53 -16.90 -13.81
N GLY A 96 1.64 -16.96 -14.55
CA GLY A 96 1.73 -16.45 -15.93
C GLY A 96 0.85 -17.23 -16.91
N ARG A 97 0.41 -18.46 -16.57
CA ARG A 97 -0.49 -19.28 -17.40
C ARG A 97 -1.97 -18.96 -17.18
N LEU A 98 -2.32 -18.08 -16.23
CA LEU A 98 -3.71 -17.69 -15.98
C LEU A 98 -4.37 -17.19 -17.29
N PRO A 99 -5.63 -17.57 -17.59
CA PRO A 99 -6.34 -17.07 -18.75
C PRO A 99 -6.55 -15.55 -18.66
N ARG A 100 -6.76 -14.89 -19.80
CA ARG A 100 -6.87 -13.41 -19.89
C ARG A 100 -7.85 -12.82 -18.86
N GLY A 101 -9.03 -13.44 -18.72
CA GLY A 101 -10.04 -12.99 -17.75
C GLY A 101 -9.59 -13.10 -16.28
N ALA A 102 -8.84 -14.14 -15.94
CA ALA A 102 -8.28 -14.30 -14.60
C ALA A 102 -7.16 -13.30 -14.33
N ARG A 103 -6.26 -13.07 -15.29
CA ARG A 103 -5.24 -12.01 -15.20
C ARG A 103 -5.89 -10.65 -14.93
N LYS A 104 -7.03 -10.34 -15.57
CA LYS A 104 -7.72 -9.06 -15.41
C LYS A 104 -8.28 -8.88 -14.01
N LYS A 105 -8.82 -9.95 -13.45
CA LYS A 105 -9.31 -9.97 -12.06
C LYS A 105 -8.17 -9.75 -11.07
N LEU A 106 -7.01 -10.37 -11.28
CA LEU A 106 -5.84 -10.22 -10.42
C LEU A 106 -5.25 -8.81 -10.47
N VAL A 107 -5.06 -8.25 -11.67
CA VAL A 107 -4.58 -6.86 -11.78
C VAL A 107 -5.56 -5.89 -11.15
N ASN A 108 -6.86 -6.06 -11.36
CA ASN A 108 -7.87 -5.23 -10.70
C ASN A 108 -7.85 -5.37 -9.16
N HIS A 109 -7.57 -6.56 -8.64
CA HIS A 109 -7.36 -6.77 -7.21
C HIS A 109 -6.15 -5.96 -6.72
N ASP A 110 -5.01 -6.08 -7.39
CA ASP A 110 -3.78 -5.42 -6.93
C ASP A 110 -3.86 -3.89 -7.06
N LEU A 111 -4.55 -3.39 -8.09
CA LEU A 111 -4.86 -1.97 -8.24
C LEU A 111 -5.78 -1.44 -7.13
N ARG A 112 -6.71 -2.25 -6.61
CA ARG A 112 -7.51 -1.86 -5.44
C ARG A 112 -6.64 -1.72 -4.20
N SER A 113 -5.74 -2.67 -3.94
CA SER A 113 -4.76 -2.57 -2.85
C SER A 113 -3.95 -1.28 -2.96
N LEU A 114 -3.49 -0.96 -4.17
CA LEU A 114 -2.71 0.24 -4.44
C LEU A 114 -3.53 1.53 -4.19
N LYS A 115 -4.80 1.56 -4.62
CA LYS A 115 -5.72 2.67 -4.31
C LYS A 115 -5.92 2.87 -2.80
N MET A 116 -6.01 1.78 -2.03
CA MET A 116 -6.12 1.88 -0.57
C MET A 116 -4.86 2.50 0.06
N LEU A 117 -3.67 2.16 -0.45
CA LEU A 117 -2.43 2.82 -0.04
C LEU A 117 -2.38 4.30 -0.45
N VAL A 118 -2.92 4.67 -1.61
CA VAL A 118 -3.10 6.09 -2.00
C VAL A 118 -3.92 6.83 -0.96
N THR A 119 -5.06 6.26 -0.56
CA THR A 119 -5.94 6.86 0.46
C THR A 119 -5.24 6.97 1.81
N ALA A 120 -4.41 5.98 2.19
CA ALA A 120 -3.58 6.06 3.39
C ALA A 120 -2.53 7.19 3.29
N THR A 121 -1.87 7.34 2.13
CA THR A 121 -0.91 8.42 1.89
C THR A 121 -1.57 9.79 2.01
N GLN A 122 -2.77 9.96 1.45
CA GLN A 122 -3.50 11.22 1.57
C GLN A 122 -3.80 11.53 3.04
N ALA A 123 -4.35 10.58 3.78
CA ALA A 123 -4.63 10.77 5.20
C ALA A 123 -3.38 11.07 6.04
N ALA A 124 -2.21 10.53 5.66
CA ALA A 124 -0.94 10.84 6.31
C ALA A 124 -0.44 12.26 6.00
N ASN A 125 -0.70 12.78 4.79
CA ASN A 125 -0.45 14.18 4.48
C ASN A 125 -1.37 15.10 5.28
N ASP A 126 -2.67 14.79 5.32
CA ASP A 126 -3.65 15.57 6.10
C ASP A 126 -3.29 15.56 7.60
N LEU A 127 -2.77 14.45 8.12
CA LEU A 127 -2.25 14.35 9.49
C LEU A 127 -1.07 15.29 9.73
N LEU A 128 -0.10 15.35 8.81
CA LEU A 128 1.06 16.23 8.92
C LEU A 128 0.66 17.70 8.85
N GLU A 129 -0.33 18.04 8.03
CA GLU A 129 -0.88 19.39 7.94
C GLU A 129 -1.62 19.77 9.22
N ALA A 130 -2.47 18.88 9.74
CA ALA A 130 -3.19 19.07 11.00
C ALA A 130 -2.25 19.24 12.21
N GLN A 131 -1.09 18.59 12.21
CA GLN A 131 -0.09 18.76 13.27
C GLN A 131 0.52 20.18 13.27
N CYS A 132 0.53 20.87 12.14
CA CYS A 132 1.02 22.25 12.07
C CYS A 132 -0.05 23.29 12.42
N ALA A 133 -1.29 22.87 12.70
CA ALA A 133 -2.36 23.78 13.06
C ALA A 133 -2.14 24.33 14.50
N PRO A 134 -2.38 25.63 14.74
CA PRO A 134 -2.29 26.19 16.07
C PRO A 134 -3.31 25.54 17.01
N GLU A 135 -2.91 25.35 18.27
CA GLU A 135 -3.77 24.82 19.36
C GLU A 135 -4.37 23.42 19.13
N VAL A 136 -3.74 22.58 18.30
CA VAL A 136 -4.26 21.23 18.08
C VAL A 136 -4.10 20.36 19.33
N GLU A 137 -5.19 19.73 19.78
CA GLU A 137 -5.16 18.87 20.95
C GLU A 137 -4.38 17.57 20.68
N ALA A 138 -3.49 17.17 21.58
CA ALA A 138 -2.74 15.92 21.48
C ALA A 138 -3.63 14.68 21.26
N LYS A 139 -4.82 14.66 21.89
CA LYS A 139 -5.82 13.59 21.72
C LYS A 139 -6.45 13.59 20.32
N ALA A 140 -6.60 14.75 19.68
CA ALA A 140 -7.04 14.84 18.29
C ALA A 140 -5.98 14.28 17.35
N LEU A 141 -4.71 14.64 17.53
CA LEU A 141 -3.60 14.10 16.73
C LEU A 141 -3.46 12.58 16.85
N LYS A 142 -3.57 12.03 18.06
CA LYS A 142 -3.60 10.58 18.27
C LYS A 142 -4.73 9.92 17.48
N ARG A 143 -5.96 10.46 17.57
CA ARG A 143 -7.13 9.93 16.84
C ARG A 143 -6.93 9.99 15.33
N ALA A 144 -6.40 11.09 14.82
CA ALA A 144 -6.09 11.25 13.40
C ALA A 144 -5.03 10.22 12.94
N CYS A 145 -3.95 10.04 13.72
CA CYS A 145 -2.93 9.04 13.45
C CYS A 145 -3.49 7.61 13.47
N ALA A 146 -4.37 7.27 14.42
CA ALA A 146 -5.06 5.98 14.42
C ALA A 146 -5.92 5.79 13.16
N GLY A 147 -6.58 6.85 12.68
CA GLY A 147 -7.32 6.82 11.42
C GLY A 147 -6.45 6.62 10.17
N VAL A 148 -5.17 7.00 10.21
CA VAL A 148 -4.16 6.64 9.20
C VAL A 148 -3.78 5.17 9.34
N HIS A 149 -3.51 4.72 10.57
CA HIS A 149 -3.18 3.33 10.88
C HIS A 149 -4.26 2.37 10.37
N ASP A 150 -5.54 2.66 10.60
CA ASP A 150 -6.65 1.84 10.12
C ASP A 150 -6.68 1.71 8.59
N LYS A 151 -6.33 2.78 7.87
CA LYS A 151 -6.24 2.74 6.39
C LYS A 151 -5.08 1.87 5.93
N ILE A 152 -3.93 1.97 6.60
CA ILE A 152 -2.77 1.10 6.36
C ILE A 152 -3.14 -0.36 6.63
N GLY A 153 -3.80 -0.65 7.76
CA GLY A 153 -4.24 -1.99 8.14
C GLY A 153 -5.20 -2.60 7.12
N ARG A 154 -6.21 -1.82 6.65
CA ARG A 154 -7.10 -2.26 5.58
C ARG A 154 -6.36 -2.59 4.28
N ALA A 155 -5.40 -1.75 3.88
CA ALA A 155 -4.60 -2.00 2.69
C ALA A 155 -3.76 -3.28 2.82
N ARG A 156 -3.15 -3.51 3.98
CA ARG A 156 -2.41 -4.75 4.28
C ARG A 156 -3.28 -5.99 4.20
N ASN A 157 -4.48 -5.95 4.78
CA ASN A 157 -5.39 -7.10 4.76
C ASN A 157 -5.77 -7.48 3.33
N HIS A 158 -6.14 -6.50 2.50
CA HIS A 158 -6.45 -6.75 1.09
C HIS A 158 -5.23 -7.23 0.28
N LEU A 159 -4.00 -6.78 0.60
CA LEU A 159 -2.78 -7.34 0.01
C LEU A 159 -2.59 -8.82 0.36
N ARG A 160 -2.87 -9.22 1.61
CA ARG A 160 -2.74 -10.60 2.08
C ARG A 160 -3.77 -11.55 1.48
N GLU A 161 -4.94 -11.04 1.11
CA GLU A 161 -5.97 -11.80 0.39
C GLU A 161 -5.49 -12.28 -0.99
N ARG A 162 -4.44 -11.68 -1.56
CA ARG A 162 -3.95 -11.98 -2.91
C ARG A 162 -3.63 -13.46 -3.13
N GLY A 163 -3.04 -14.14 -2.15
CA GLY A 163 -2.72 -15.57 -2.26
C GLY A 163 -3.97 -16.43 -2.48
N MET A 164 -4.96 -16.28 -1.59
CA MET A 164 -6.26 -16.95 -1.69
C MET A 164 -7.02 -16.54 -2.97
N PHE A 165 -6.89 -15.28 -3.37
CA PHE A 165 -7.50 -14.78 -4.60
C PHE A 165 -6.94 -15.50 -5.82
N ILE A 166 -5.63 -15.73 -5.90
CA ILE A 166 -4.99 -16.50 -6.98
C ILE A 166 -5.46 -17.96 -6.95
N ASP A 167 -5.51 -18.59 -5.77
CA ASP A 167 -6.00 -19.97 -5.65
C ASP A 167 -7.41 -20.12 -6.22
N GLY A 168 -8.29 -19.14 -5.95
CA GLY A 168 -9.64 -19.09 -6.48
C GLY A 168 -9.74 -18.78 -7.99
N LEU A 169 -8.68 -18.26 -8.60
CA LEU A 169 -8.55 -18.08 -10.05
C LEU A 169 -7.96 -19.31 -10.75
N MET A 170 -7.15 -20.12 -10.05
CA MET A 170 -6.51 -21.32 -10.59
C MET A 170 -7.40 -22.56 -10.54
N LYS A 171 -8.36 -22.63 -9.60
CA LYS A 171 -9.30 -23.75 -9.45
C LYS A 171 -10.47 -23.75 -10.45
N ARG A 172 -10.54 -22.79 -11.38
CA ARG A 172 -11.60 -22.61 -12.37
C ARG A 172 -11.02 -22.63 -13.77
#